data_AF-A0A3N5U8T4-F1
#
_entry.id   AF-A0A3N5U8T4-F1
#
_cell.length_a   1.000
_cell.length_b   1.000
_cell.length_c   1.000
_cell.angle_alpha   90.00
_cell.angle_beta   90.00
_cell.angle_gamma   90.00
#
_symmetry.space_group_name_H-M   'P 1'
#
loop_
_entity.id
_entity.type
_entity.pdbx_description
1 polymer ?
#
loop_
_entity_poly.entity_id
_entity_poly.type
_entity_poly.pdbx_seq_one_letter_code
_entity_poly.pdbx_strand_id
1 'polypeptide(L)'
;AAHVAAAEAPYKTYSNVSVTTVGVWTRTDISIPRGARVAIMAEGECWNVKQQKRRLDPTACVRFKIGEKGVGRSLTRLYVSQHVAVTKSPGEGRLSFNIAPFLKERRNWQANISATVMVWEKGKADKIETDILNLIKAHPDDKKYQALLFPLAGCFTQTGEYMRAEKILKELRESTGKQGREGLIALNHSAENEKWLRRHDRLAAYSQESLDLARRGGNKGFQGGALLSLSEAKWHLGQREEAITLAEEALQMSAGMRLGAASLAGRSYMMLGLYALKADRVPEALEHYRKSVDTLRKGRAWQALAQTYFLLGQAQRRSNMDEEAKKSYETAAKMAGRIGRSETLWRAYSELGHLAAKQRENQKAFKYYADAISIIEEMRGELADASLKALFMENKFQVYEWMIRLLHRMKRDEEAFNYLERAKARTMLDMLGDKSFASRNAEMEDLLARERSVREQIQDLMRALASSRRKRVRKKMALRSKRRNRKTKRQGISICCRRSRRLCWTGSSN
;
A
#
# COMPACT_ATOMS: atom_id res chain seq x y z
N ALA A 1 18.37 -14.75 45.28
CA ALA A 1 16.96 -15.01 44.99
C ALA A 1 16.81 -15.46 43.54
N ALA A 2 16.40 -16.71 43.37
CA ALA A 2 15.97 -17.42 42.15
C ALA A 2 16.59 -17.02 40.79
N HIS A 3 17.60 -17.79 40.37
CA HIS A 3 17.81 -18.09 38.95
C HIS A 3 16.59 -18.84 38.42
N VAL A 4 15.63 -18.11 37.85
CA VAL A 4 14.63 -18.71 36.96
C VAL A 4 15.40 -19.10 35.69
N ALA A 5 15.44 -20.40 35.39
CA ALA A 5 15.97 -20.91 34.14
C ALA A 5 15.32 -20.15 32.99
N ALA A 6 16.11 -19.32 32.29
CA ALA A 6 15.63 -18.56 31.15
C ALA A 6 15.25 -19.56 30.05
N ALA A 7 13.95 -19.84 29.91
CA ALA A 7 13.43 -20.45 28.70
C ALA A 7 14.00 -19.64 27.52
N GLU A 8 14.67 -20.31 26.57
CA GLU A 8 15.29 -19.64 25.43
C GLU A 8 14.29 -18.67 24.81
N ALA A 9 14.61 -17.38 24.86
CA ALA A 9 13.73 -16.35 24.31
C ALA A 9 13.47 -16.68 22.83
N PRO A 10 12.21 -16.66 22.35
CA PRO A 10 11.85 -17.07 20.99
C PRO A 10 12.41 -16.16 19.89
N TYR A 11 13.09 -15.07 20.29
CA TYR A 11 13.77 -14.07 19.48
C TYR A 11 15.21 -13.84 19.97
N LYS A 12 16.09 -13.39 19.07
CA LYS A 12 17.44 -12.95 19.42
C LYS A 12 17.41 -11.49 19.87
N THR A 13 18.00 -11.20 21.02
CA THR A 13 18.14 -9.84 21.57
C THR A 13 19.56 -9.35 21.41
N TYR A 14 19.73 -8.17 20.81
CA TYR A 14 21.01 -7.45 20.77
C TYR A 14 20.86 -6.19 21.62
N SER A 15 21.50 -6.16 22.78
CA SER A 15 21.44 -5.04 23.74
C SER A 15 22.73 -4.22 23.72
N ASN A 16 22.69 -2.99 24.26
CA ASN A 16 23.86 -2.12 24.43
C ASN A 16 24.63 -1.83 23.14
N VAL A 17 23.90 -1.71 22.02
CA VAL A 17 24.46 -1.22 20.77
C VAL A 17 24.75 0.27 20.96
N SER A 18 25.96 0.60 21.42
CA SER A 18 26.39 1.97 21.71
C SER A 18 26.65 2.71 20.41
N VAL A 19 25.88 3.76 20.20
CA VAL A 19 25.91 4.58 19.00
C VAL A 19 26.40 5.96 19.40
N THR A 20 27.71 6.21 19.22
CA THR A 20 28.31 7.53 19.42
C THR A 20 28.35 8.26 18.07
N THR A 21 27.45 9.21 17.84
CA THR A 21 27.47 10.02 16.61
C THR A 21 28.24 11.32 16.79
N VAL A 22 29.18 11.58 15.88
CA VAL A 22 29.59 12.93 15.47
C VAL A 22 29.16 13.09 14.00
N GLY A 23 27.94 13.57 13.75
CA GLY A 23 27.36 13.69 12.41
C GLY A 23 26.15 12.77 12.12
N VAL A 24 25.77 12.66 10.84
CA VAL A 24 24.38 12.36 10.40
C VAL A 24 23.94 10.90 10.60
N TRP A 25 24.85 9.92 10.74
CA TRP A 25 24.50 8.49 10.86
C TRP A 25 25.58 7.65 11.54
N THR A 26 25.16 6.66 12.33
CA THR A 26 26.02 5.64 12.97
C THR A 26 25.60 4.28 12.48
N ARG A 27 26.57 3.50 12.01
CA ARG A 27 26.34 2.21 11.39
C ARG A 27 26.53 1.08 12.40
N THR A 28 25.54 0.20 12.53
CA THR A 28 25.62 -1.01 13.35
C THR A 28 25.32 -2.24 12.49
N ASP A 29 26.23 -3.22 12.48
CA ASP A 29 26.11 -4.41 11.63
C ASP A 29 25.54 -5.58 12.44
N ILE A 30 24.27 -5.93 12.20
CA ILE A 30 23.60 -7.08 12.81
C ILE A 30 23.29 -8.10 11.70
N SER A 31 23.62 -9.36 11.94
CA SER A 31 23.25 -10.44 11.02
C SER A 31 21.80 -10.84 11.24
N ILE A 32 20.98 -10.73 10.19
CA ILE A 32 19.54 -10.97 10.26
C ILE A 32 19.14 -11.98 9.19
N PRO A 33 18.55 -13.12 9.57
CA PRO A 33 18.19 -14.16 8.61
C PRO A 33 17.09 -13.70 7.64
N ARG A 34 17.08 -14.32 6.45
CA ARG A 34 16.14 -13.92 5.38
C ARG A 34 14.68 -14.08 5.83
N GLY A 35 13.89 -13.03 5.68
CA GLY A 35 12.47 -13.02 6.04
C GLY A 35 12.18 -12.89 7.55
N ALA A 36 13.19 -12.51 8.35
CA ALA A 36 13.01 -12.20 9.76
C ALA A 36 12.26 -10.88 9.97
N ARG A 37 11.58 -10.76 11.11
CA ARG A 37 10.91 -9.54 11.58
C ARG A 37 11.74 -8.92 12.70
N VAL A 38 11.78 -7.59 12.78
CA VAL A 38 12.66 -6.87 13.72
C VAL A 38 11.89 -5.80 14.48
N ALA A 39 12.07 -5.76 15.80
CA ALA A 39 11.69 -4.62 16.61
C ALA A 39 12.96 -3.94 17.13
N ILE A 40 12.97 -2.60 17.13
CA ILE A 40 14.10 -1.81 17.63
C ILE A 40 13.58 -0.87 18.71
N MET A 41 14.10 -1.03 19.92
CA MET A 41 14.01 -0.04 20.98
C MET A 41 15.33 0.73 20.98
N ALA A 42 15.31 2.06 20.99
CA ALA A 42 16.53 2.84 20.89
C ALA A 42 16.46 4.09 21.75
N GLU A 43 16.99 4.03 22.97
CA GLU A 43 16.94 5.11 23.96
C GLU A 43 18.26 5.85 24.03
N GLY A 44 18.19 7.13 24.38
CA GLY A 44 19.40 7.93 24.42
C GLY A 44 19.16 9.40 24.65
N GLU A 45 20.26 10.09 24.85
CA GLU A 45 20.28 11.55 24.95
C GLU A 45 21.01 12.12 23.75
N CYS A 46 20.47 13.20 23.19
CA CYS A 46 21.19 14.01 22.24
C CYS A 46 21.38 15.43 22.78
N TRP A 47 22.55 15.99 22.51
CA TRP A 47 22.92 17.34 22.89
C TRP A 47 23.57 18.06 21.71
N ASN A 48 23.41 19.38 21.67
CA ASN A 48 24.10 20.22 20.69
C ASN A 48 25.29 20.96 21.31
N VAL A 49 26.07 21.65 20.48
CA VAL A 49 27.19 22.51 20.92
C VAL A 49 26.76 23.61 21.91
N LYS A 50 25.46 23.97 21.93
CA LYS A 50 24.87 24.91 22.92
C LYS A 50 24.31 24.21 24.17
N GLN A 51 24.69 22.95 24.41
CA GLN A 51 24.25 22.10 25.53
C GLN A 51 22.74 21.91 25.68
N GLN A 52 21.94 22.19 24.65
CA GLN A 52 20.51 21.85 24.69
C GLN A 52 20.34 20.34 24.63
N LYS A 53 19.84 19.76 25.72
CA LYS A 53 19.56 18.33 25.83
C LYS A 53 18.16 18.01 25.31
N ARG A 54 18.03 16.94 24.54
CA ARG A 54 16.76 16.33 24.19
C ARG A 54 16.84 14.83 24.47
N ARG A 55 15.83 14.31 25.16
CA ARG A 55 15.65 12.88 25.34
C ARG A 55 15.05 12.28 24.07
N LEU A 56 15.66 11.23 23.55
CA LEU A 56 15.12 10.48 22.43
C LEU A 56 14.04 9.53 22.98
N ASP A 57 12.79 9.69 22.54
CA ASP A 57 11.70 8.80 22.96
C ASP A 57 11.70 7.54 22.06
N PRO A 58 11.86 6.32 22.60
CA PRO A 58 12.67 5.32 21.92
C PRO A 58 11.92 4.08 21.42
N THR A 59 10.99 4.21 20.48
CA THR A 59 10.32 3.01 19.94
C THR A 59 10.08 3.07 18.44
N ALA A 60 10.78 2.20 17.69
CA ALA A 60 10.53 1.96 16.28
C ALA A 60 10.53 0.45 15.99
N CYS A 61 9.35 -0.15 15.83
CA CYS A 61 9.29 -1.49 15.25
C CYS A 61 9.51 -1.39 13.73
N VAL A 62 10.21 -2.32 13.09
CA VAL A 62 10.47 -2.27 11.65
C VAL A 62 10.23 -3.65 11.04
N ARG A 63 9.13 -3.79 10.30
CA ARG A 63 8.88 -5.00 9.51
C ARG A 63 9.56 -4.88 8.15
N PHE A 64 10.32 -5.88 7.75
CA PHE A 64 10.87 -5.99 6.40
C PHE A 64 11.00 -7.45 5.95
N LYS A 65 10.92 -7.68 4.64
CA LYS A 65 11.25 -8.96 4.01
C LYS A 65 12.61 -8.84 3.31
N ILE A 66 13.59 -9.64 3.74
CA ILE A 66 14.86 -9.78 3.01
C ILE A 66 14.65 -10.83 1.91
N GLY A 67 14.58 -10.39 0.64
CA GLY A 67 14.57 -11.27 -0.53
C GLY A 67 15.99 -11.59 -1.02
N GLU A 68 16.11 -12.43 -2.06
CA GLU A 68 17.40 -12.79 -2.70
C GLU A 68 18.19 -11.58 -3.21
N LYS A 69 17.50 -10.49 -3.59
CA LYS A 69 18.11 -9.22 -4.03
C LYS A 69 18.27 -8.17 -2.90
N GLY A 70 17.99 -8.52 -1.64
CA GLY A 70 18.12 -7.63 -0.47
C GLY A 70 16.78 -7.22 0.18
N VAL A 71 16.80 -6.15 0.99
CA VAL A 71 15.61 -5.55 1.62
C VAL A 71 14.71 -4.96 0.53
N GLY A 72 13.49 -5.47 0.37
CA GLY A 72 12.52 -4.95 -0.59
C GLY A 72 12.09 -3.51 -0.30
N ARG A 73 11.54 -2.82 -1.30
CA ARG A 73 11.03 -1.43 -1.21
C ARG A 73 9.91 -1.24 -0.16
N SER A 74 9.33 -2.31 0.38
CA SER A 74 8.33 -2.31 1.45
C SER A 74 8.93 -2.11 2.85
N LEU A 75 9.82 -1.13 2.99
CA LEU A 75 10.16 -0.60 4.31
C LEU A 75 8.96 0.20 4.82
N THR A 76 8.08 -0.45 5.57
CA THR A 76 7.09 0.25 6.37
C THR A 76 7.79 0.86 7.57
N ARG A 77 8.24 2.11 7.40
CA ARG A 77 8.75 2.94 8.49
C ARG A 77 7.59 3.27 9.42
N LEU A 78 7.59 2.65 10.59
CA LEU A 78 6.44 2.68 11.48
C LEU A 78 6.29 3.91 12.33
N TYR A 79 7.35 4.68 12.42
CA TYR A 79 7.25 6.06 12.79
C TYR A 79 8.10 6.82 11.80
N VAL A 80 7.62 7.97 11.34
CA VAL A 80 8.53 9.03 10.88
C VAL A 80 9.14 9.67 12.13
N SER A 81 9.63 8.86 13.08
CA SER A 81 10.78 9.29 13.86
C SER A 81 11.87 9.21 12.81
N GLN A 82 12.40 10.37 12.44
CA GLN A 82 13.31 10.54 11.30
C GLN A 82 14.70 9.94 11.61
N HIS A 83 14.72 8.92 12.46
CA HIS A 83 15.81 8.55 13.33
C HIS A 83 16.27 7.13 13.14
N VAL A 84 15.57 6.27 12.39
CA VAL A 84 16.07 4.91 12.10
C VAL A 84 15.93 4.63 10.61
N ALA A 85 17.05 4.35 9.94
CA ALA A 85 17.13 3.92 8.56
C ALA A 85 17.85 2.57 8.49
N VAL A 86 17.21 1.59 7.86
CA VAL A 86 17.83 0.28 7.60
C VAL A 86 18.42 0.30 6.20
N THR A 87 19.70 -0.04 6.08
CA THR A 87 20.43 -0.10 4.80
C THR A 87 21.16 -1.43 4.65
N LYS A 88 21.36 -1.88 3.40
CA LYS A 88 22.12 -3.08 3.07
C LYS A 88 23.61 -2.89 3.44
N SER A 89 24.21 -3.89 4.08
CA SER A 89 25.68 -4.02 4.19
C SER A 89 26.22 -4.70 2.91
N PRO A 90 27.44 -4.39 2.44
CA PRO A 90 28.03 -4.99 1.24
C PRO A 90 28.13 -6.53 1.26
N GLY A 91 28.09 -7.19 2.43
CA GLY A 91 28.04 -8.67 2.54
C GLY A 91 26.61 -9.25 2.54
N GLU A 92 26.43 -10.44 1.97
CA GLU A 92 25.16 -11.17 2.05
C GLU A 92 24.76 -11.44 3.52
N GLY A 93 23.48 -11.23 3.87
CA GLY A 93 22.94 -11.60 5.18
C GLY A 93 23.25 -10.65 6.36
N ARG A 94 23.89 -9.50 6.11
CA ARG A 94 24.11 -8.45 7.13
C ARG A 94 23.30 -7.20 6.82
N LEU A 95 22.56 -6.72 7.83
CA LEU A 95 21.86 -5.44 7.78
C LEU A 95 22.60 -4.41 8.61
N SER A 96 22.71 -3.21 8.05
CA SER A 96 23.25 -2.05 8.73
C SER A 96 22.11 -1.14 9.16
N PHE A 97 21.93 -0.97 10.46
CA PHE A 97 20.99 0.02 11.00
C PHE A 97 21.72 1.33 11.20
N ASN A 98 21.13 2.40 10.68
CA ASN A 98 21.58 3.75 10.90
C ASN A 98 20.57 4.47 11.78
N ILE A 99 20.98 4.89 12.97
CA ILE A 99 20.15 5.70 13.85
C ILE A 99 20.60 7.17 13.73
N ALA A 100 19.71 8.06 13.29
CA ALA A 100 19.98 9.49 13.13
C ALA A 100 19.26 10.32 14.21
N PRO A 101 19.96 11.07 15.07
CA PRO A 101 19.32 12.04 15.93
C PRO A 101 18.85 13.24 15.08
N PHE A 102 17.59 13.21 14.66
CA PHE A 102 16.86 14.27 13.93
C PHE A 102 17.29 14.58 12.48
N LEU A 103 16.32 15.09 11.70
CA LEU A 103 16.48 15.56 10.32
C LEU A 103 17.79 16.35 10.16
N LYS A 104 18.42 16.20 8.98
CA LYS A 104 19.35 17.07 8.20
C LYS A 104 19.81 18.43 8.73
N GLU A 105 19.15 19.06 9.68
CA GLU A 105 19.58 20.27 10.36
C GLU A 105 20.58 19.95 11.48
N ARG A 106 21.82 20.36 11.18
CA ARG A 106 22.94 20.69 12.07
C ARG A 106 23.97 19.57 12.23
N ARG A 107 25.11 19.80 11.56
CA ARG A 107 26.43 19.15 11.71
C ARG A 107 27.00 19.22 13.16
N ASN A 108 26.20 19.58 14.17
CA ASN A 108 26.64 20.08 15.48
C ASN A 108 25.87 19.42 16.65
N TRP A 109 25.30 18.22 16.45
CA TRP A 109 24.67 17.43 17.51
C TRP A 109 25.47 16.16 17.76
N GLN A 110 25.62 15.82 19.04
CA GLN A 110 26.16 14.56 19.53
C GLN A 110 25.01 13.77 20.17
N ALA A 111 25.08 12.45 20.09
CA ALA A 111 24.10 11.59 20.73
C ALA A 111 24.80 10.36 21.30
N ASN A 112 24.31 9.93 22.46
CA ASN A 112 24.60 8.64 23.05
C ASN A 112 23.29 7.85 23.05
N ILE A 113 23.22 6.84 22.18
CA ILE A 113 22.03 6.03 22.00
C ILE A 113 22.40 4.57 22.31
N SER A 114 21.62 3.94 23.19
CA SER A 114 21.57 2.49 23.38
C SER A 114 20.37 1.92 22.64
N ALA A 115 20.60 0.90 21.82
CA ALA A 115 19.51 0.17 21.17
C ALA A 115 19.41 -1.28 21.64
N THR A 116 18.19 -1.74 21.81
CA THR A 116 17.80 -3.14 21.94
C THR A 116 17.10 -3.57 20.66
N VAL A 117 17.70 -4.51 19.93
CA VAL A 117 17.16 -5.05 18.69
C VAL A 117 16.65 -6.47 18.96
N MET A 118 15.38 -6.71 18.69
CA MET A 118 14.73 -8.01 18.79
C MET A 118 14.50 -8.56 17.39
N VAL A 119 14.96 -9.78 17.12
CA VAL A 119 14.87 -10.42 15.80
C VAL A 119 14.12 -11.75 15.90
N TRP A 120 12.99 -11.84 15.20
CA TRP A 120 12.21 -13.08 15.03
C TRP A 120 12.47 -13.69 13.66
N GLU A 121 12.88 -14.96 13.65
CA GLU A 121 13.19 -15.69 12.42
C GLU A 121 11.92 -15.99 11.58
N LYS A 122 12.13 -16.22 10.27
CA LYS A 122 11.06 -16.51 9.32
C LYS A 122 10.26 -17.73 9.77
N GLY A 123 8.94 -17.62 9.84
CA GLY A 123 8.03 -18.69 10.28
C GLY A 123 7.60 -18.61 11.75
N LYS A 124 8.24 -17.77 12.58
CA LYS A 124 7.81 -17.49 13.97
C LYS A 124 6.78 -16.34 14.05
N ALA A 125 6.14 -16.02 12.93
CA ALA A 125 5.25 -14.87 12.76
C ALA A 125 4.07 -14.87 13.74
N ASP A 126 3.52 -16.04 14.05
CA ASP A 126 2.34 -16.21 14.89
C ASP A 126 2.66 -16.12 16.39
N LYS A 127 3.95 -16.20 16.74
CA LYS A 127 4.42 -16.10 18.13
C LYS A 127 4.74 -14.67 18.53
N ILE A 128 5.00 -13.76 17.58
CA ILE A 128 5.49 -12.39 17.88
C ILE A 128 4.57 -11.63 18.82
N GLU A 129 3.26 -11.66 18.57
CA GLU A 129 2.28 -11.02 19.44
C GLU A 129 2.36 -11.61 20.83
N THR A 130 2.28 -12.94 20.92
CA THR A 130 2.36 -13.68 22.18
C THR A 130 3.67 -13.40 22.93
N ASP A 131 4.79 -13.34 22.23
CA ASP A 131 6.12 -13.10 22.78
C ASP A 131 6.24 -11.69 23.36
N ILE A 132 5.77 -10.67 22.63
CA ILE A 132 5.80 -9.28 23.09
C ILE A 132 4.79 -9.07 24.23
N LEU A 133 3.62 -9.67 24.15
CA LEU A 133 2.63 -9.63 25.22
C LEU A 133 3.14 -10.33 26.49
N ASN A 134 3.81 -11.47 26.36
CA ASN A 134 4.44 -12.16 27.48
C ASN A 134 5.58 -11.34 28.08
N LEU A 135 6.39 -10.66 27.25
CA LEU A 135 7.45 -9.77 27.71
C LEU A 135 6.89 -8.60 28.52
N ILE A 136 5.75 -8.03 28.12
CA ILE A 136 5.09 -6.95 28.86
C ILE A 136 4.46 -7.47 30.15
N LYS A 137 3.85 -8.66 30.13
CA LYS A 137 3.34 -9.31 31.34
C LYS A 137 4.46 -9.60 32.34
N ALA A 138 5.67 -9.92 31.86
CA ALA A 138 6.84 -10.12 32.69
C ALA A 138 7.42 -8.80 33.26
N HIS A 139 7.14 -7.66 32.61
CA HIS A 139 7.61 -6.33 33.00
C HIS A 139 6.46 -5.31 33.02
N PRO A 140 5.46 -5.47 33.90
CA PRO A 140 4.21 -4.70 33.86
C PRO A 140 4.42 -3.21 34.09
N ASP A 141 5.42 -2.82 34.90
CA ASP A 141 5.68 -1.42 35.24
C ASP A 141 6.67 -0.73 34.29
N ASP A 142 7.27 -1.46 33.37
CA ASP A 142 8.26 -0.92 32.45
C ASP A 142 7.60 -0.37 31.18
N LYS A 143 7.41 0.95 31.19
CA LYS A 143 6.83 1.71 30.06
C LYS A 143 7.57 1.51 28.74
N LYS A 144 8.85 1.09 28.77
CA LYS A 144 9.64 0.81 27.56
C LYS A 144 9.06 -0.38 26.79
N TYR A 145 8.69 -1.45 27.49
CA TYR A 145 8.07 -2.63 26.87
C TYR A 145 6.63 -2.35 26.46
N GLN A 146 5.86 -1.61 27.26
CA GLN A 146 4.50 -1.21 26.86
C GLN A 146 4.50 -0.38 25.56
N ALA A 147 5.49 0.51 25.41
CA ALA A 147 5.63 1.34 24.21
C ALA A 147 5.94 0.53 22.94
N LEU A 148 6.37 -0.74 23.03
CA LEU A 148 6.56 -1.62 21.85
C LEU A 148 5.24 -2.03 21.18
N LEU A 149 4.14 -2.03 21.90
CA LEU A 149 2.84 -2.44 21.35
C LEU A 149 2.35 -1.45 20.29
N PHE A 150 2.66 -0.15 20.40
CA PHE A 150 2.22 0.82 19.39
C PHE A 150 2.86 0.63 18.03
N PRO A 151 4.20 0.57 17.92
CA PRO A 151 4.81 0.32 16.62
C PRO A 151 4.50 -1.08 16.11
N LEU A 152 4.29 -2.07 16.99
CA LEU A 152 3.87 -3.41 16.59
C LEU A 152 2.46 -3.43 16.00
N ALA A 153 1.49 -2.83 16.70
CA ALA A 153 0.14 -2.68 16.18
C ALA A 153 0.14 -1.91 14.85
N GLY A 154 0.92 -0.83 14.76
CA GLY A 154 1.15 -0.12 13.51
C GLY A 154 1.71 -1.02 12.40
N CYS A 155 2.62 -1.97 12.70
CA CYS A 155 3.16 -2.91 11.70
C CYS A 155 2.00 -3.67 11.09
N PHE A 156 1.19 -4.25 11.97
CA PHE A 156 0.07 -5.10 11.59
C PHE A 156 -0.97 -4.29 10.82
N THR A 157 -1.30 -3.06 11.23
CA THR A 157 -2.14 -2.14 10.46
C THR A 157 -1.60 -1.91 9.04
N GLN A 158 -0.33 -1.57 8.89
CA GLN A 158 0.23 -1.22 7.58
C GLN A 158 0.37 -2.42 6.65
N THR A 159 0.51 -3.61 7.22
CA THR A 159 0.59 -4.89 6.50
C THR A 159 -0.77 -5.55 6.32
N GLY A 160 -1.83 -4.87 6.74
CA GLY A 160 -3.21 -5.29 6.59
C GLY A 160 -3.69 -6.36 7.58
N GLU A 161 -2.85 -6.76 8.53
CA GLU A 161 -3.19 -7.67 9.63
C GLU A 161 -4.02 -6.95 10.71
N TYR A 162 -5.13 -6.31 10.33
CA TYR A 162 -5.91 -5.40 11.18
C TYR A 162 -6.49 -6.07 12.43
N MET A 163 -6.90 -7.34 12.35
CA MET A 163 -7.45 -8.06 13.52
C MET A 163 -6.38 -8.37 14.57
N ARG A 164 -5.16 -8.68 14.13
CA ARG A 164 -3.99 -8.87 14.98
C ARG A 164 -3.57 -7.56 15.64
N ALA A 165 -3.52 -6.49 14.84
CA ALA A 165 -3.33 -5.13 15.35
C ALA A 165 -4.39 -4.80 16.41
N GLU A 166 -5.67 -5.08 16.16
CA GLU A 166 -6.75 -4.78 17.08
C GLU A 166 -6.67 -5.57 18.38
N LYS A 167 -6.26 -6.84 18.34
CA LYS A 167 -6.03 -7.63 19.55
C LYS A 167 -4.98 -6.97 20.45
N ILE A 168 -3.85 -6.58 19.86
CA ILE A 168 -2.75 -5.89 20.56
C ILE A 168 -3.23 -4.54 21.13
N LEU A 169 -3.96 -3.76 20.33
CA LEU A 169 -4.45 -2.45 20.73
C LEU A 169 -5.49 -2.56 21.85
N LYS A 170 -6.34 -3.60 21.83
CA LYS A 170 -7.30 -3.88 22.89
C LYS A 170 -6.58 -4.19 24.20
N GLU A 171 -5.60 -5.09 24.17
CA GLU A 171 -4.79 -5.41 25.35
C GLU A 171 -4.06 -4.17 25.88
N LEU A 172 -3.59 -3.28 25.00
CA LEU A 172 -2.99 -2.02 25.43
C LEU A 172 -4.01 -1.10 26.14
N ARG A 173 -5.24 -0.97 25.62
CA ARG A 173 -6.29 -0.15 26.26
C ARG A 173 -6.68 -0.69 27.64
N GLU A 174 -6.71 -2.01 27.78
CA GLU A 174 -7.08 -2.68 29.03
C GLU A 174 -5.95 -2.59 30.08
N SER A 175 -4.69 -2.73 29.66
CA SER A 175 -3.52 -2.72 30.57
C SER A 175 -3.06 -1.33 30.97
N THR A 176 -3.02 -0.36 30.05
CA THR A 176 -2.51 1.00 30.34
C THR A 176 -3.56 1.91 30.97
N GLY A 177 -4.80 1.44 31.08
CA GLY A 177 -5.95 2.21 31.49
C GLY A 177 -6.36 3.24 30.42
N LYS A 178 -7.67 3.40 30.22
CA LYS A 178 -8.25 4.35 29.27
C LYS A 178 -7.99 5.83 29.59
N GLN A 179 -7.09 6.16 30.53
CA GLN A 179 -6.91 7.54 31.01
C GLN A 179 -5.59 8.20 30.57
N GLY A 180 -4.63 7.43 30.09
CA GLY A 180 -3.31 7.92 29.67
C GLY A 180 -3.20 8.33 28.21
N ARG A 181 -2.07 8.97 27.86
CA ARG A 181 -1.69 9.25 26.47
C ARG A 181 -1.57 7.96 25.65
N GLU A 182 -1.15 6.86 26.29
CA GLU A 182 -1.11 5.54 25.69
C GLU A 182 -2.49 5.07 25.21
N GLY A 183 -3.53 5.24 26.03
CA GLY A 183 -4.91 4.91 25.68
C GLY A 183 -5.41 5.69 24.45
N LEU A 184 -5.08 6.99 24.36
CA LEU A 184 -5.38 7.82 23.19
C LEU A 184 -4.70 7.30 21.92
N ILE A 185 -3.42 6.93 22.01
CA ILE A 185 -2.68 6.41 20.86
C ILE A 185 -3.32 5.09 20.41
N ALA A 186 -3.69 4.19 21.34
CA ALA A 186 -4.33 2.93 20.98
C ALA A 186 -5.71 3.10 20.34
N LEU A 187 -6.55 3.98 20.89
CA LEU A 187 -7.86 4.27 20.31
C LEU A 187 -7.74 4.81 18.88
N ASN A 188 -6.78 5.70 18.63
CA ASN A 188 -6.56 6.23 17.29
C ASN A 188 -6.05 5.16 16.30
N HIS A 189 -5.17 4.25 16.72
CA HIS A 189 -4.77 3.14 15.87
C HIS A 189 -5.91 2.14 15.62
N SER A 190 -6.81 1.96 16.59
CA SER A 190 -7.97 1.07 16.46
C SER A 190 -9.00 1.67 15.50
N ALA A 191 -9.24 2.97 15.62
CA ALA A 191 -10.02 3.73 14.64
C ALA A 191 -9.43 3.58 13.22
N GLU A 192 -8.12 3.77 13.06
CA GLU A 192 -7.44 3.57 11.77
C GLU A 192 -7.62 2.14 11.24
N ASN A 193 -7.51 1.11 12.08
CA ASN A 193 -7.77 -0.28 11.68
C ASN A 193 -9.21 -0.48 11.18
N GLU A 194 -10.19 -0.02 11.95
CA GLU A 194 -11.61 -0.19 11.61
C GLU A 194 -12.00 0.59 10.35
N LYS A 195 -11.31 1.72 10.08
CA LYS A 195 -11.41 2.44 8.81
C LYS A 195 -10.96 1.56 7.64
N TRP A 196 -9.85 0.85 7.75
CA TRP A 196 -9.39 -0.07 6.70
C TRP A 196 -10.32 -1.27 6.53
N LEU A 197 -10.90 -1.76 7.62
CA LEU A 197 -11.91 -2.83 7.62
C LEU A 197 -13.31 -2.35 7.20
N ARG A 198 -13.50 -1.04 6.95
CA ARG A 198 -14.78 -0.41 6.58
C ARG A 198 -15.91 -0.61 7.60
N ARG A 199 -15.57 -0.85 8.86
CA ARG A 199 -16.54 -0.97 9.96
C ARG A 199 -16.80 0.41 10.53
N HIS A 200 -17.57 1.21 9.79
CA HIS A 200 -17.76 2.63 10.07
C HIS A 200 -18.42 2.90 11.44
N ASP A 201 -19.28 2.01 11.93
CA ASP A 201 -19.86 2.10 13.28
C ASP A 201 -18.79 2.02 14.38
N ARG A 202 -17.84 1.08 14.24
CA ARG A 202 -16.74 0.92 15.20
C ARG A 202 -15.73 2.06 15.08
N LEU A 203 -15.44 2.50 13.86
CA LEU A 203 -14.62 3.69 13.64
C LEU A 203 -15.23 4.90 14.37
N ALA A 204 -16.55 5.11 14.28
CA ALA A 204 -17.24 6.18 14.98
C ALA A 204 -17.11 6.02 16.50
N ALA A 205 -17.37 4.82 17.03
CA ALA A 205 -17.27 4.54 18.46
C ALA A 205 -15.85 4.82 19.02
N TYR A 206 -14.80 4.28 18.39
CA TYR A 206 -13.42 4.50 18.84
C TYR A 206 -12.97 5.95 18.67
N SER A 207 -13.40 6.62 17.60
CA SER A 207 -13.08 8.04 17.40
C SER A 207 -13.78 8.92 18.44
N GLN A 208 -15.02 8.60 18.80
CA GLN A 208 -15.76 9.30 19.86
C GLN A 208 -15.10 9.11 21.23
N GLU A 209 -14.76 7.87 21.58
CA GLU A 209 -14.06 7.58 22.84
C GLU A 209 -12.70 8.30 22.92
N SER A 210 -11.94 8.31 21.82
CA SER A 210 -10.68 9.05 21.68
C SER A 210 -10.90 10.56 21.87
N LEU A 211 -11.96 11.11 21.28
CA LEU A 211 -12.31 12.53 21.38
C LEU A 211 -12.65 12.91 22.83
N ASP A 212 -13.49 12.12 23.51
CA ASP A 212 -13.92 12.40 24.88
C ASP A 212 -12.76 12.29 25.87
N LEU A 213 -11.88 11.32 25.67
CA LEU A 213 -10.65 11.19 26.44
C LEU A 213 -9.69 12.37 26.17
N ALA A 214 -9.53 12.76 24.91
CA ALA A 214 -8.64 13.85 24.55
C ALA A 214 -9.16 15.20 25.05
N ARG A 215 -10.49 15.40 25.11
CA ARG A 215 -11.15 16.56 25.72
C ARG A 215 -10.86 16.64 27.21
N ARG A 216 -11.07 15.55 27.96
CA ARG A 216 -10.75 15.49 29.40
C ARG A 216 -9.27 15.76 29.70
N GLY A 217 -8.37 15.23 28.88
CA GLY A 217 -6.93 15.41 29.06
C GLY A 217 -6.33 16.69 28.46
N GLY A 218 -7.15 17.59 27.88
CA GLY A 218 -6.66 18.82 27.23
C GLY A 218 -5.75 18.60 25.99
N ASN A 219 -5.77 17.40 25.42
CA ASN A 219 -4.86 16.97 24.36
C ASN A 219 -5.34 17.42 22.96
N LYS A 220 -5.24 18.72 22.64
CA LYS A 220 -5.74 19.32 21.39
C LYS A 220 -5.33 18.58 20.10
N GLY A 221 -4.09 18.07 20.04
CA GLY A 221 -3.62 17.32 18.87
C GLY A 221 -4.37 16.00 18.64
N PHE A 222 -4.68 15.27 19.71
CA PHE A 222 -5.48 14.05 19.63
C PHE A 222 -6.96 14.36 19.41
N GLN A 223 -7.48 15.44 20.02
CA GLN A 223 -8.85 15.91 19.77
C GLN A 223 -9.09 16.17 18.27
N GLY A 224 -8.23 16.97 17.64
CA GLY A 224 -8.34 17.25 16.20
C GLY A 224 -8.22 16.01 15.32
N GLY A 225 -7.33 15.08 15.68
CA GLY A 225 -7.21 13.79 14.97
C GLY A 225 -8.47 12.91 15.08
N ALA A 226 -9.07 12.87 16.27
CA ALA A 226 -10.29 12.13 16.55
C ALA A 226 -11.50 12.75 15.84
N LEU A 227 -11.63 14.09 15.83
CA LEU A 227 -12.66 14.81 15.08
C LEU A 227 -12.63 14.45 13.59
N LEU A 228 -11.46 14.44 12.97
CA LEU A 228 -11.33 14.07 11.55
C LEU A 228 -11.70 12.60 11.29
N SER A 229 -11.33 11.70 12.20
CA SER A 229 -11.64 10.27 12.06
C SER A 229 -13.14 10.00 12.25
N LEU A 230 -13.75 10.67 13.23
CA LEU A 230 -15.20 10.66 13.44
C LEU A 230 -15.94 11.25 12.25
N SER A 231 -15.46 12.38 11.70
CA SER A 231 -16.04 13.00 10.51
C SER A 231 -16.12 12.01 9.34
N GLU A 232 -15.05 11.23 9.13
CA GLU A 232 -15.01 10.25 8.05
C GLU A 232 -16.01 9.11 8.31
N ALA A 233 -16.09 8.64 9.56
CA ALA A 233 -17.06 7.64 9.98
C ALA A 233 -18.50 8.10 9.70
N LYS A 234 -18.84 9.30 10.16
CA LYS A 234 -20.15 9.93 10.03
C LYS A 234 -20.56 10.11 8.58
N TRP A 235 -19.62 10.51 7.72
CA TRP A 235 -19.85 10.59 6.28
C TRP A 235 -20.30 9.24 5.70
N HIS A 236 -19.60 8.17 6.08
CA HIS A 236 -19.87 6.83 5.59
C HIS A 236 -21.17 6.22 6.17
N LEU A 237 -21.61 6.69 7.34
CA LEU A 237 -22.90 6.35 7.96
C LEU A 237 -24.08 7.18 7.42
N GLY A 238 -23.85 8.04 6.42
CA GLY A 238 -24.89 8.87 5.80
C GLY A 238 -25.17 10.20 6.51
N GLN A 239 -24.52 10.45 7.66
CA GLN A 239 -24.63 11.69 8.44
C GLN A 239 -23.71 12.77 7.85
N ARG A 240 -24.05 13.24 6.65
CA ARG A 240 -23.18 14.09 5.82
C ARG A 240 -22.93 15.48 6.40
N GLU A 241 -23.95 16.12 6.94
CA GLU A 241 -23.84 17.46 7.52
C GLU A 241 -22.94 17.43 8.77
N GLU A 242 -23.21 16.49 9.68
CA GLU A 242 -22.39 16.28 10.88
C GLU A 242 -20.92 16.01 10.53
N ALA A 243 -20.66 15.22 9.48
CA ALA A 243 -19.29 14.99 9.00
C ALA A 243 -18.58 16.28 8.56
N ILE A 244 -19.28 17.18 7.86
CA ILE A 244 -18.69 18.45 7.44
C ILE A 244 -18.41 19.33 8.67
N THR A 245 -19.39 19.45 9.58
CA THR A 245 -19.25 20.24 10.81
C THR A 245 -18.07 19.75 11.66
N LEU A 246 -17.88 18.44 11.82
CA LEU A 246 -16.75 17.89 12.56
C LEU A 246 -15.39 18.20 11.92
N ALA A 247 -15.32 18.21 10.59
CA ALA A 247 -14.10 18.59 9.87
C ALA A 247 -13.81 20.10 9.97
N GLU A 248 -14.85 20.94 9.99
CA GLU A 248 -14.76 22.38 10.24
C GLU A 248 -14.35 22.68 11.69
N GLU A 249 -14.89 21.98 12.68
CA GLU A 249 -14.48 22.07 14.08
C GLU A 249 -12.98 21.76 14.23
N ALA A 250 -12.50 20.69 13.59
CA ALA A 250 -11.08 20.35 13.57
C ALA A 250 -10.22 21.43 12.89
N LEU A 251 -10.74 22.07 11.83
CA LEU A 251 -10.05 23.19 11.17
C LEU A 251 -9.98 24.41 12.09
N GLN A 252 -11.09 24.81 12.73
CA GLN A 252 -11.12 25.93 13.66
C GLN A 252 -10.21 25.69 14.86
N MET A 253 -10.19 24.48 15.40
CA MET A 253 -9.30 24.07 16.49
C MET A 253 -7.83 24.27 16.14
N SER A 254 -7.45 24.05 14.88
CA SER A 254 -6.07 24.20 14.44
C SER A 254 -5.51 25.61 14.60
N ALA A 255 -6.36 26.64 14.55
CA ALA A 255 -5.96 28.04 14.75
C ALA A 255 -5.49 28.32 16.19
N GLY A 256 -6.02 27.57 17.18
CA GLY A 256 -5.68 27.70 18.60
C GLY A 256 -4.54 26.79 19.07
N MET A 257 -3.76 26.19 18.16
CA MET A 257 -2.71 25.23 18.48
C MET A 257 -1.31 25.81 18.24
N ARG A 258 -0.40 25.62 19.21
CA ARG A 258 1.02 26.01 19.07
C ARG A 258 1.84 25.00 18.28
N LEU A 259 1.59 23.70 18.50
CA LEU A 259 2.28 22.59 17.83
C LEU A 259 1.28 21.80 17.00
N GLY A 260 1.65 21.41 15.78
CA GLY A 260 0.82 20.57 14.91
C GLY A 260 -0.34 21.28 14.20
N ALA A 261 -0.53 22.59 14.40
CA ALA A 261 -1.58 23.39 13.77
C ALA A 261 -1.66 23.21 12.25
N ALA A 262 -0.53 23.39 11.54
CA ALA A 262 -0.48 23.22 10.09
C ALA A 262 -0.80 21.77 9.65
N SER A 263 -0.42 20.77 10.44
CA SER A 263 -0.75 19.38 10.12
C SER A 263 -2.25 19.10 10.29
N LEU A 264 -2.89 19.66 11.33
CA LEU A 264 -4.32 19.50 11.55
C LEU A 264 -5.12 20.26 10.49
N ALA A 265 -4.84 21.56 10.31
CA ALA A 265 -5.48 22.41 9.31
C ALA A 265 -5.41 21.78 7.91
N GLY A 266 -4.22 21.34 7.51
CA GLY A 266 -4.01 20.70 6.22
C GLY A 266 -4.80 19.40 6.04
N ARG A 267 -4.94 18.58 7.09
CA ARG A 267 -5.78 17.37 7.07
C ARG A 267 -7.26 17.71 7.05
N SER A 268 -7.70 18.76 7.77
CA SER A 268 -9.09 19.22 7.72
C SER A 268 -9.47 19.70 6.33
N TYR A 269 -8.64 20.51 5.68
CA TYR A 269 -8.84 20.90 4.28
C TYR A 269 -8.88 19.67 3.35
N MET A 270 -8.06 18.65 3.60
CA MET A 270 -8.12 17.41 2.81
C MET A 270 -9.47 16.70 2.96
N MET A 271 -10.04 16.64 4.17
CA MET A 271 -11.35 16.02 4.42
C MET A 271 -12.49 16.83 3.81
N LEU A 272 -12.49 18.15 3.96
CA LEU A 272 -13.48 19.03 3.32
C LEU A 272 -13.43 18.91 1.80
N GLY A 273 -12.24 18.87 1.21
CA GLY A 273 -12.06 18.61 -0.21
C GLY A 273 -12.59 17.24 -0.65
N LEU A 274 -12.45 16.20 0.20
CA LEU A 274 -13.01 14.87 -0.05
C LEU A 274 -14.55 14.90 -0.04
N TYR A 275 -15.15 15.59 0.93
CA TYR A 275 -16.60 15.72 1.02
C TYR A 275 -17.17 16.53 -0.15
N ALA A 276 -16.54 17.65 -0.51
CA ALA A 276 -16.89 18.42 -1.68
C ALA A 276 -16.81 17.58 -2.97
N LEU A 277 -15.74 16.81 -3.16
CA LEU A 277 -15.57 15.94 -4.34
C LEU A 277 -16.63 14.83 -4.40
N LYS A 278 -16.99 14.23 -3.26
CA LYS A 278 -18.05 13.20 -3.19
C LYS A 278 -19.45 13.80 -3.41
N ALA A 279 -19.66 15.07 -3.06
CA ALA A 279 -20.86 15.84 -3.36
C ALA A 279 -20.87 16.47 -4.77
N ASP A 280 -19.91 16.08 -5.63
CA ASP A 280 -19.72 16.58 -6.99
C ASP A 280 -19.44 18.10 -7.12
N ARG A 281 -19.06 18.74 -6.01
CA ARG A 281 -18.60 20.14 -5.96
C ARG A 281 -17.11 20.20 -6.29
N VAL A 282 -16.76 19.88 -7.53
CA VAL A 282 -15.36 19.73 -7.96
C VAL A 282 -14.52 21.00 -7.82
N PRO A 283 -15.00 22.22 -8.15
CA PRO A 283 -14.22 23.45 -7.96
C PRO A 283 -13.83 23.71 -6.50
N GLU A 284 -14.79 23.53 -5.58
CA GLU A 284 -14.58 23.65 -4.13
C GLU A 284 -13.57 22.60 -3.63
N ALA A 285 -13.68 21.37 -4.11
CA ALA A 285 -12.72 20.31 -3.78
C ALA A 285 -11.29 20.67 -4.20
N LEU A 286 -11.10 21.21 -5.41
CA LEU A 286 -9.80 21.65 -5.89
C LEU A 286 -9.21 22.77 -5.03
N GLU A 287 -10.03 23.72 -4.60
CA GLU A 287 -9.60 24.80 -3.71
C GLU A 287 -9.12 24.25 -2.36
N HIS A 288 -9.93 23.41 -1.72
CA HIS A 288 -9.58 22.77 -0.46
C HIS A 288 -8.32 21.92 -0.56
N TYR A 289 -8.16 21.12 -1.62
CA TYR A 289 -6.94 20.34 -1.81
C TYR A 289 -5.70 21.21 -2.04
N ARG A 290 -5.80 22.35 -2.74
CA ARG A 290 -4.69 23.30 -2.91
C ARG A 290 -4.28 23.92 -1.56
N LYS A 291 -5.26 24.37 -0.76
CA LYS A 291 -5.03 24.85 0.62
C LYS A 291 -4.39 23.77 1.49
N SER A 292 -4.87 22.54 1.39
CA SER A 292 -4.30 21.37 2.08
C SER A 292 -2.84 21.13 1.70
N VAL A 293 -2.50 21.09 0.40
CA VAL A 293 -1.12 20.90 -0.09
C VAL A 293 -0.17 21.95 0.45
N ASP A 294 -0.53 23.24 0.37
CA ASP A 294 0.32 24.33 0.86
C ASP A 294 0.54 24.23 2.38
N THR A 295 -0.54 24.02 3.13
CA THR A 295 -0.51 23.94 4.60
C THR A 295 0.27 22.71 5.08
N LEU A 296 0.03 21.53 4.51
CA LEU A 296 0.74 20.30 4.87
C LEU A 296 2.22 20.35 4.49
N ARG A 297 2.57 21.03 3.39
CA ARG A 297 3.96 21.26 3.00
C ARG A 297 4.68 22.15 4.01
N LYS A 298 4.07 23.26 4.43
CA LYS A 298 4.60 24.14 5.49
C LYS A 298 4.74 23.39 6.82
N GLY A 299 3.73 22.57 7.15
CA GLY A 299 3.73 21.70 8.34
C GLY A 299 4.62 20.45 8.24
N ARG A 300 5.31 20.22 7.11
CA ARG A 300 6.14 19.02 6.85
C ARG A 300 5.40 17.69 7.12
N ALA A 301 4.09 17.66 6.92
CA ALA A 301 3.23 16.51 7.17
C ALA A 301 3.17 15.59 5.93
N TRP A 302 4.29 14.92 5.65
CA TRP A 302 4.54 14.21 4.37
C TRP A 302 3.53 13.11 4.04
N GLN A 303 3.01 12.42 5.05
CA GLN A 303 2.07 11.32 4.86
C GLN A 303 0.73 11.83 4.33
N ALA A 304 0.12 12.79 5.02
CA ALA A 304 -1.09 13.46 4.58
C ALA A 304 -0.85 14.17 3.23
N LEU A 305 0.32 14.80 3.04
CA LEU A 305 0.63 15.49 1.79
C LEU A 305 0.63 14.55 0.57
N ALA A 306 1.21 13.35 0.69
CA ALA A 306 1.17 12.36 -0.39
C ALA A 306 -0.26 11.94 -0.72
N GLN A 307 -1.11 11.75 0.30
CA GLN A 307 -2.52 11.44 0.12
C GLN A 307 -3.29 12.60 -0.51
N THR A 308 -3.06 13.84 -0.09
CA THR A 308 -3.69 15.03 -0.68
C THR A 308 -3.33 15.18 -2.14
N TYR A 309 -2.08 14.90 -2.55
CA TYR A 309 -1.71 14.92 -3.98
C TYR A 309 -2.49 13.89 -4.79
N PHE A 310 -2.69 12.69 -4.23
CA PHE A 310 -3.50 11.67 -4.90
C PHE A 310 -4.98 12.11 -5.02
N LEU A 311 -5.55 12.69 -3.96
CA LEU A 311 -6.93 13.20 -4.00
C LEU A 311 -7.10 14.42 -4.93
N LEU A 312 -6.11 15.31 -4.98
CA LEU A 312 -6.04 16.43 -5.91
C LEU A 312 -6.02 15.93 -7.35
N GLY A 313 -5.23 14.89 -7.65
CA GLY A 313 -5.21 14.25 -8.96
C GLY A 313 -6.58 13.70 -9.38
N GLN A 314 -7.33 13.12 -8.44
CA GLN A 314 -8.71 12.66 -8.72
C GLN A 314 -9.65 13.82 -9.05
N ALA A 315 -9.59 14.91 -8.29
CA ALA A 315 -10.40 16.09 -8.56
C ALA A 315 -10.04 16.72 -9.93
N GLN A 316 -8.74 16.84 -10.23
CA GLN A 316 -8.25 17.33 -11.52
C GLN A 316 -8.73 16.45 -12.69
N ARG A 317 -8.67 15.13 -12.54
CA ARG A 317 -9.17 14.18 -13.55
C ARG A 317 -10.68 14.35 -13.77
N ARG A 318 -11.47 14.56 -12.71
CA ARG A 318 -12.91 14.86 -12.85
C ARG A 318 -13.18 16.18 -13.57
N SER A 319 -12.30 17.17 -13.41
CA SER A 319 -12.34 18.43 -14.16
C SER A 319 -11.70 18.37 -15.55
N ASN A 320 -11.40 17.18 -16.09
CA ASN A 320 -10.71 16.99 -17.37
C ASN A 320 -9.31 17.64 -17.48
N MET A 321 -8.67 17.92 -16.35
CA MET A 321 -7.29 18.43 -16.25
C MET A 321 -6.31 17.26 -16.19
N ASP A 322 -6.26 16.44 -17.26
CA ASP A 322 -5.56 15.16 -17.27
C ASP A 322 -4.03 15.30 -17.06
N GLU A 323 -3.40 16.36 -17.58
CA GLU A 323 -1.95 16.59 -17.43
C GLU A 323 -1.58 17.05 -16.01
N GLU A 324 -2.40 17.89 -15.39
CA GLU A 324 -2.26 18.27 -13.99
C GLU A 324 -2.51 17.07 -13.07
N ALA A 325 -3.54 16.27 -13.37
CA ALA A 325 -3.84 15.05 -12.64
C ALA A 325 -2.65 14.07 -12.67
N LYS A 326 -2.05 13.87 -13.85
CA LYS A 326 -0.85 13.06 -14.03
C LYS A 326 0.31 13.55 -13.15
N LYS A 327 0.61 14.86 -13.16
CA LYS A 327 1.67 15.45 -12.30
C LYS A 327 1.37 15.24 -10.81
N SER A 328 0.12 15.39 -10.39
CA SER A 328 -0.31 15.17 -9.01
C SER A 328 -0.14 13.70 -8.60
N TYR A 329 -0.54 12.75 -9.46
CA TYR A 329 -0.35 11.32 -9.20
C TYR A 329 1.11 10.89 -9.20
N GLU A 330 1.95 11.40 -10.11
CA GLU A 330 3.39 11.14 -10.11
C GLU A 330 4.06 11.65 -8.82
N THR A 331 3.64 12.84 -8.35
CA THR A 331 4.11 13.40 -7.08
C THR A 331 3.66 12.53 -5.90
N ALA A 332 2.39 12.11 -5.87
CA ALA A 332 1.87 11.21 -4.87
C ALA A 332 2.63 9.87 -4.84
N ALA A 333 2.86 9.24 -5.99
CA ALA A 333 3.60 7.99 -6.10
C ALA A 333 5.06 8.13 -5.65
N LYS A 334 5.76 9.19 -6.08
CA LYS A 334 7.14 9.45 -5.68
C LYS A 334 7.26 9.67 -4.17
N MET A 335 6.33 10.42 -3.59
CA MET A 335 6.29 10.64 -2.15
C MET A 335 5.97 9.34 -1.41
N ALA A 336 4.87 8.68 -1.75
CA ALA A 336 4.40 7.44 -1.15
C ALA A 336 5.46 6.33 -1.18
N GLY A 337 6.17 6.17 -2.31
CA GLY A 337 7.28 5.23 -2.43
C GLY A 337 8.49 5.57 -1.54
N ARG A 338 8.76 6.85 -1.26
CA ARG A 338 9.85 7.26 -0.34
C ARG A 338 9.48 7.06 1.13
N ILE A 339 8.21 7.21 1.47
CA ILE A 339 7.73 7.10 2.86
C ILE A 339 7.16 5.72 3.22
N GLY A 340 7.08 4.78 2.27
CA GLY A 340 6.58 3.42 2.50
C GLY A 340 5.05 3.34 2.62
N ARG A 341 4.29 4.21 1.93
CA ARG A 341 2.81 4.19 1.93
C ARG A 341 2.27 3.39 0.74
N SER A 342 2.28 2.07 0.88
CA SER A 342 1.87 1.13 -0.17
C SER A 342 0.45 1.40 -0.70
N GLU A 343 -0.50 1.74 0.17
CA GLU A 343 -1.88 2.05 -0.26
C GLU A 343 -1.95 3.23 -1.24
N THR A 344 -1.36 4.37 -0.88
CA THR A 344 -1.34 5.55 -1.77
C THR A 344 -0.56 5.26 -3.04
N LEU A 345 0.49 4.45 -2.96
CA LEU A 345 1.35 4.12 -4.08
C LEU A 345 0.64 3.30 -5.15
N TRP A 346 -0.01 2.18 -4.79
CA TRP A 346 -0.71 1.36 -5.79
C TRP A 346 -1.88 2.11 -6.41
N ARG A 347 -2.59 2.94 -5.63
CA ARG A 347 -3.70 3.77 -6.13
C ARG A 347 -3.21 4.81 -7.14
N ALA A 348 -2.11 5.51 -6.83
CA ALA A 348 -1.51 6.47 -7.75
C ALA A 348 -1.03 5.81 -9.05
N TYR A 349 -0.37 4.64 -8.97
CA TYR A 349 0.01 3.89 -10.16
C TYR A 349 -1.21 3.42 -10.97
N SER A 350 -2.28 3.00 -10.31
CA SER A 350 -3.51 2.58 -11.00
C SER A 350 -4.12 3.72 -11.81
N GLU A 351 -4.22 4.92 -11.23
CA GLU A 351 -4.74 6.10 -11.94
C GLU A 351 -3.79 6.57 -13.06
N LEU A 352 -2.46 6.50 -12.86
CA LEU A 352 -1.49 6.78 -13.92
C LEU A 352 -1.62 5.80 -15.09
N GLY A 353 -1.83 4.52 -14.79
CA GLY A 353 -2.11 3.50 -15.80
C GLY A 353 -3.39 3.81 -16.57
N HIS A 354 -4.42 4.29 -15.88
CA HIS A 354 -5.68 4.69 -16.51
C HIS A 354 -5.52 5.90 -17.44
N LEU A 355 -4.81 6.94 -17.00
CA LEU A 355 -4.51 8.10 -17.85
C LEU A 355 -3.68 7.71 -19.08
N ALA A 356 -2.62 6.91 -18.90
CA ALA A 356 -1.81 6.41 -20.00
C ALA A 356 -2.64 5.57 -21.00
N ALA A 357 -3.55 4.73 -20.49
CA ALA A 357 -4.45 3.93 -21.32
C ALA A 357 -5.45 4.78 -22.12
N LYS A 358 -5.89 5.93 -21.57
CA LYS A 358 -6.73 6.92 -22.27
C LYS A 358 -5.95 7.60 -23.39
N GLN A 359 -4.68 7.92 -23.15
CA GLN A 359 -3.74 8.49 -24.12
C GLN A 359 -3.22 7.46 -25.16
N ARG A 360 -3.72 6.20 -25.14
CA ARG A 360 -3.27 5.07 -25.99
C ARG A 360 -1.79 4.72 -25.81
N GLU A 361 -1.16 5.14 -24.72
CA GLU A 361 0.19 4.76 -24.33
C GLU A 361 0.21 3.37 -23.69
N ASN A 362 -0.22 2.35 -24.46
CA ASN A 362 -0.54 1.01 -23.94
C ASN A 362 0.61 0.37 -23.15
N GLN A 363 1.86 0.56 -23.56
CA GLN A 363 3.01 -0.02 -22.88
C GLN A 363 3.29 0.63 -21.51
N LYS A 364 3.12 1.95 -21.41
CA LYS A 364 3.23 2.68 -20.13
C LYS A 364 2.08 2.31 -19.20
N ALA A 365 0.85 2.23 -19.75
CA ALA A 365 -0.32 1.79 -19.00
C ALA A 365 -0.14 0.38 -18.41
N PHE A 366 0.39 -0.56 -19.21
CA PHE A 366 0.71 -1.91 -18.76
C PHE A 366 1.72 -1.88 -17.60
N LYS A 367 2.79 -1.11 -17.72
CA LYS A 367 3.79 -0.99 -16.65
C LYS A 367 3.18 -0.47 -15.35
N TYR A 368 2.40 0.61 -15.42
CA TYR A 368 1.76 1.19 -14.25
C TYR A 368 0.76 0.25 -13.57
N TYR A 369 -0.09 -0.43 -14.35
CA TYR A 369 -0.99 -1.43 -13.77
C TYR A 369 -0.24 -2.63 -13.18
N ALA A 370 0.84 -3.08 -13.82
CA ALA A 370 1.65 -4.19 -13.30
C ALA A 370 2.33 -3.80 -11.99
N ASP A 371 2.88 -2.59 -11.89
CA ASP A 371 3.48 -2.06 -10.66
C ASP A 371 2.43 -1.96 -9.53
N ALA A 372 1.22 -1.46 -9.83
CA ALA A 372 0.12 -1.41 -8.87
C ALA A 372 -0.30 -2.81 -8.39
N ILE A 373 -0.52 -3.76 -9.31
CA ILE A 373 -0.89 -5.14 -8.99
C ILE A 373 0.20 -5.82 -8.17
N SER A 374 1.47 -5.59 -8.47
CA SER A 374 2.58 -6.16 -7.69
C SER A 374 2.54 -5.69 -6.23
N ILE A 375 2.25 -4.41 -5.98
CA ILE A 375 2.13 -3.88 -4.62
C ILE A 375 0.92 -4.46 -3.91
N ILE A 376 -0.22 -4.58 -4.60
CA ILE A 376 -1.44 -5.19 -4.07
C ILE A 376 -1.18 -6.64 -3.64
N GLU A 377 -0.50 -7.41 -4.47
CA GLU A 377 -0.19 -8.82 -4.20
C GLU A 377 0.86 -8.99 -3.10
N GLU A 378 1.80 -8.05 -3.00
CA GLU A 378 2.73 -7.99 -1.86
C GLU A 378 1.96 -7.76 -0.56
N MET A 379 1.10 -6.74 -0.50
CA MET A 379 0.25 -6.46 0.66
C MET A 379 -0.67 -7.64 1.00
N ARG A 380 -1.28 -8.27 0.00
CA ARG A 380 -2.12 -9.47 0.20
C ARG A 380 -1.32 -10.65 0.74
N GLY A 381 -0.09 -10.85 0.25
CA GLY A 381 0.79 -11.93 0.69
C GLY A 381 1.26 -11.79 2.14
N GLU A 382 1.11 -10.60 2.74
CA GLU A 382 1.40 -10.38 4.16
C GLU A 382 0.25 -10.76 5.09
N LEU A 383 -0.96 -10.93 4.54
CA LEU A 383 -2.14 -11.35 5.30
C LEU A 383 -2.04 -12.86 5.57
N ALA A 384 -2.15 -13.25 6.85
CA ALA A 384 -2.17 -14.67 7.22
C ALA A 384 -3.55 -15.30 6.97
N ASP A 385 -4.62 -14.56 7.27
CA ASP A 385 -6.00 -15.06 7.29
C ASP A 385 -6.68 -14.95 5.91
N ALA A 386 -7.38 -16.02 5.52
CA ALA A 386 -8.08 -16.12 4.23
C ALA A 386 -9.27 -15.15 4.10
N SER A 387 -10.04 -14.97 5.17
CA SER A 387 -11.19 -14.06 5.18
C SER A 387 -10.74 -12.60 5.06
N LEU A 388 -9.62 -12.24 5.70
CA LEU A 388 -9.00 -10.92 5.57
C LEU A 388 -8.44 -10.68 4.17
N LYS A 389 -7.86 -11.70 3.52
CA LYS A 389 -7.45 -11.60 2.10
C LYS A 389 -8.63 -11.33 1.18
N ALA A 390 -9.77 -11.97 1.43
CA ALA A 390 -10.98 -11.75 0.65
C ALA A 390 -11.50 -10.30 0.81
N LEU A 391 -11.64 -9.83 2.06
CA LEU A 391 -12.05 -8.45 2.37
C LEU A 391 -11.08 -7.41 1.79
N PHE A 392 -9.77 -7.66 1.90
CA PHE A 392 -8.73 -6.76 1.38
C PHE A 392 -8.83 -6.54 -0.14
N MET A 393 -9.26 -7.57 -0.88
CA MET A 393 -9.30 -7.57 -2.34
C MET A 393 -10.54 -6.88 -2.94
N GLU A 394 -11.61 -6.69 -2.17
CA GLU A 394 -12.92 -6.19 -2.63
C GLU A 394 -12.82 -4.93 -3.52
N ASN A 395 -11.99 -3.96 -3.12
CA ASN A 395 -11.83 -2.70 -3.86
C ASN A 395 -10.59 -2.65 -4.79
N LYS A 396 -9.85 -3.75 -4.91
CA LYS A 396 -8.61 -3.85 -5.68
C LYS A 396 -8.78 -4.58 -7.01
N PHE A 397 -9.90 -5.29 -7.18
CA PHE A 397 -10.27 -5.95 -8.44
C PHE A 397 -10.31 -4.98 -9.63
N GLN A 398 -10.68 -3.72 -9.40
CA GLN A 398 -10.77 -2.72 -10.46
C GLN A 398 -9.45 -2.57 -11.25
N VAL A 399 -8.30 -2.67 -10.58
CA VAL A 399 -6.98 -2.57 -11.21
C VAL A 399 -6.70 -3.76 -12.13
N TYR A 400 -7.12 -4.96 -11.71
CA TYR A 400 -7.02 -6.17 -12.53
C TYR A 400 -7.93 -6.06 -13.75
N GLU A 401 -9.17 -5.59 -13.58
CA GLU A 401 -10.08 -5.39 -14.70
C GLU A 401 -9.51 -4.40 -15.73
N TRP A 402 -8.91 -3.30 -15.27
CA TRP A 402 -8.25 -2.33 -16.15
C TRP A 402 -7.08 -2.94 -16.90
N MET A 403 -6.26 -3.75 -16.23
CA MET A 403 -5.18 -4.52 -16.85
C MET A 403 -5.70 -5.50 -17.91
N ILE A 404 -6.72 -6.30 -17.58
CA ILE A 404 -7.33 -7.30 -18.47
C ILE A 404 -7.91 -6.62 -19.71
N ARG A 405 -8.67 -5.53 -19.54
CA ARG A 405 -9.22 -4.74 -20.65
C ARG A 405 -8.12 -4.13 -21.52
N LEU A 406 -7.01 -3.67 -20.92
CA LEU A 406 -5.86 -3.17 -21.66
C LEU A 406 -5.21 -4.29 -22.49
N LEU A 407 -4.93 -5.45 -21.89
CA LEU A 407 -4.29 -6.58 -22.55
C LEU A 407 -5.15 -7.14 -23.68
N HIS A 408 -6.47 -7.23 -23.48
CA HIS A 408 -7.40 -7.62 -24.53
C HIS A 408 -7.36 -6.65 -25.73
N ARG A 409 -7.34 -5.33 -25.48
CA ARG A 409 -7.16 -4.33 -26.55
C ARG A 409 -5.82 -4.47 -27.27
N MET A 410 -4.77 -4.89 -26.56
CA MET A 410 -3.45 -5.20 -27.14
C MET A 410 -3.40 -6.57 -27.84
N LYS A 411 -4.49 -7.36 -27.85
CA LYS A 411 -4.56 -8.75 -28.34
C LYS A 411 -3.61 -9.72 -27.62
N ARG A 412 -3.31 -9.44 -26.36
CA ARG A 412 -2.52 -10.29 -25.45
C ARG A 412 -3.47 -11.10 -24.57
N ASP A 413 -4.34 -11.89 -25.21
CA ASP A 413 -5.46 -12.56 -24.56
C ASP A 413 -5.01 -13.62 -23.53
N GLU A 414 -3.88 -14.31 -23.77
CA GLU A 414 -3.31 -15.27 -22.81
C GLU A 414 -2.86 -14.59 -21.51
N GLU A 415 -2.19 -13.44 -21.60
CA GLU A 415 -1.80 -12.67 -20.41
C GLU A 415 -3.01 -12.07 -19.70
N ALA A 416 -4.03 -11.63 -20.45
CA ALA A 416 -5.29 -11.16 -19.89
C ALA A 416 -5.97 -12.28 -19.08
N PHE A 417 -5.97 -13.50 -19.61
CA PHE A 417 -6.49 -14.67 -18.90
C PHE A 417 -5.68 -14.95 -17.62
N ASN A 418 -4.35 -14.86 -17.65
CA ASN A 418 -3.53 -15.04 -16.45
C ASN A 418 -3.86 -14.01 -15.35
N TYR A 419 -4.10 -12.74 -15.69
CA TYR A 419 -4.53 -11.74 -14.70
C TYR A 419 -5.95 -11.98 -14.19
N LEU A 420 -6.85 -12.48 -15.05
CA LEU A 420 -8.20 -12.89 -14.65
C LEU A 420 -8.15 -14.05 -13.64
N GLU A 421 -7.33 -15.06 -13.91
CA GLU A 421 -7.13 -16.20 -13.01
C GLU A 421 -6.53 -15.75 -11.67
N ARG A 422 -5.53 -14.85 -11.70
CA ARG A 422 -4.96 -14.28 -10.47
C ARG A 422 -5.99 -13.53 -9.62
N ALA A 423 -6.89 -12.79 -10.28
CA ALA A 423 -7.98 -12.08 -9.62
C ALA A 423 -9.03 -13.04 -9.04
N LYS A 424 -9.55 -13.99 -9.85
CA LYS A 424 -10.72 -14.83 -9.50
C LYS A 424 -10.37 -16.10 -8.75
N ALA A 425 -9.36 -16.85 -9.19
CA ALA A 425 -9.04 -18.14 -8.62
C ALA A 425 -8.50 -18.03 -7.19
N ARG A 426 -7.83 -16.93 -6.86
CA ARG A 426 -7.07 -16.84 -5.62
C ARG A 426 -7.90 -16.46 -4.40
N THR A 427 -8.96 -15.65 -4.57
CA THR A 427 -9.93 -15.37 -3.49
C THR A 427 -10.77 -16.60 -3.17
N MET A 428 -11.17 -17.36 -4.19
CA MET A 428 -11.84 -18.64 -4.01
C MET A 428 -10.91 -19.67 -3.34
N LEU A 429 -9.67 -19.81 -3.80
CA LEU A 429 -8.67 -20.72 -3.19
C LEU A 429 -8.26 -20.32 -1.76
N ASP A 430 -8.18 -19.03 -1.44
CA ASP A 430 -7.95 -18.59 -0.06
C ASP A 430 -9.12 -19.01 0.84
N MET A 431 -10.39 -18.81 0.42
CA MET A 431 -11.58 -19.29 1.14
C MET A 431 -11.60 -20.81 1.31
N LEU A 432 -11.06 -21.56 0.34
CA LEU A 432 -10.98 -23.03 0.35
C LEU A 432 -9.80 -23.59 1.16
N GLY A 433 -8.74 -22.80 1.38
CA GLY A 433 -7.53 -23.20 2.10
C GLY A 433 -7.62 -23.10 3.62
N ASP A 434 -8.72 -22.55 4.14
CA ASP A 434 -9.01 -22.53 5.57
C ASP A 434 -9.43 -23.95 6.04
N LYS A 435 -8.64 -24.54 6.94
CA LYS A 435 -8.87 -25.90 7.45
C LYS A 435 -10.21 -26.04 8.19
N SER A 436 -10.79 -24.93 8.66
CA SER A 436 -12.13 -24.92 9.26
C SER A 436 -13.26 -25.09 8.24
N PHE A 437 -13.02 -24.70 6.98
CA PHE A 437 -14.00 -24.76 5.89
C PHE A 437 -13.92 -26.08 5.12
N ALA A 438 -12.70 -26.59 4.91
CA ALA A 438 -12.44 -27.84 4.20
C ALA A 438 -12.94 -29.10 4.94
N SER A 439 -13.15 -29.05 6.26
CA SER A 439 -13.45 -30.24 7.05
C SER A 439 -14.92 -30.65 7.10
N ARG A 440 -15.85 -29.97 6.40
CA ARG A 440 -17.30 -30.19 6.64
C ARG A 440 -18.15 -30.82 5.53
N ASN A 441 -17.89 -30.68 4.23
CA ASN A 441 -18.92 -31.07 3.24
C ASN A 441 -18.39 -31.83 2.00
N ALA A 442 -18.90 -33.05 1.76
CA ALA A 442 -18.64 -33.87 0.55
C ALA A 442 -19.17 -33.21 -0.75
N GLU A 443 -20.22 -32.40 -0.67
CA GLU A 443 -20.72 -31.57 -1.79
C GLU A 443 -19.67 -30.56 -2.28
N MET A 444 -18.73 -30.15 -1.43
CA MET A 444 -17.67 -29.22 -1.80
C MET A 444 -16.61 -29.86 -2.70
N GLU A 445 -16.27 -31.14 -2.47
CA GLU A 445 -15.36 -31.86 -3.37
C GLU A 445 -15.95 -32.00 -4.78
N ASP A 446 -17.26 -32.24 -4.88
CA ASP A 446 -17.97 -32.28 -6.16
C ASP A 446 -17.98 -30.91 -6.86
N LEU A 447 -18.22 -29.83 -6.12
CA LEU A 447 -18.14 -28.46 -6.67
C LEU A 447 -16.72 -28.10 -7.14
N LEU A 448 -15.67 -28.55 -6.44
CA LEU A 448 -14.28 -28.36 -6.84
C LEU A 448 -13.90 -29.19 -8.07
N ALA A 449 -14.43 -30.41 -8.20
CA ALA A 449 -14.27 -31.23 -9.39
C ALA A 449 -14.96 -30.58 -10.60
N ARG A 450 -16.17 -30.04 -10.39
CA ARG A 450 -16.92 -29.29 -11.42
C ARG A 450 -16.19 -28.01 -11.84
N GLU A 451 -15.61 -27.25 -10.91
CA GLU A 451 -14.81 -26.06 -11.24
C GLU A 451 -13.61 -26.42 -12.11
N ARG A 452 -12.85 -27.47 -11.76
CA ARG A 452 -11.71 -27.94 -12.55
C ARG A 452 -12.12 -28.39 -13.94
N SER A 453 -13.21 -29.15 -14.05
CA SER A 453 -13.78 -29.59 -15.34
C SER A 453 -14.17 -28.40 -16.22
N VAL A 454 -14.88 -27.42 -15.67
CA VAL A 454 -15.28 -26.21 -16.42
C VAL A 454 -14.05 -25.41 -16.84
N ARG A 455 -12.99 -25.38 -16.03
CA ARG A 455 -11.73 -24.70 -16.35
C ARG A 455 -11.01 -25.34 -17.55
N GLU A 456 -10.96 -26.67 -17.60
CA GLU A 456 -10.41 -27.41 -18.74
C GLU A 456 -11.23 -27.14 -20.02
N GLN A 457 -12.55 -27.18 -19.92
CA GLN A 457 -13.45 -26.87 -21.05
C GLN A 457 -13.23 -25.44 -21.57
N ILE A 458 -13.07 -24.45 -20.68
CA ILE A 458 -12.78 -23.07 -21.09
C ILE A 458 -11.42 -22.97 -21.80
N GLN A 459 -10.38 -23.65 -21.30
CA GLN A 459 -9.07 -23.66 -21.97
C GLN A 459 -9.14 -24.29 -23.36
N ASP A 460 -9.85 -25.40 -23.51
CA ASP A 460 -10.01 -26.06 -24.80
C ASP A 460 -10.84 -25.23 -25.78
N LEU A 461 -11.90 -24.58 -25.31
CA LEU A 461 -12.66 -23.61 -26.10
C LEU A 461 -11.77 -22.45 -26.55
N MET A 462 -10.90 -21.90 -25.68
CA MET A 462 -9.96 -20.84 -26.06
C MET A 462 -8.95 -21.31 -27.13
N ARG A 463 -8.39 -22.51 -26.99
CA ARG A 463 -7.50 -23.12 -28.00
C ARG A 463 -8.23 -23.33 -29.33
N ALA A 464 -9.46 -23.82 -29.29
CA ALA A 464 -10.31 -24.00 -30.47
C ALA A 464 -10.59 -22.67 -31.17
N LEU A 465 -10.90 -21.61 -30.41
CA LEU A 465 -11.16 -20.26 -30.93
C LEU A 465 -9.91 -19.64 -31.55
N ALA A 466 -8.73 -19.84 -30.95
CA ALA A 466 -7.45 -19.44 -31.49
C ALA A 466 -7.14 -20.17 -32.81
N SER A 467 -7.41 -21.47 -32.88
CA SER A 467 -7.21 -22.28 -34.10
C SER A 467 -8.17 -21.85 -35.23
N SER A 468 -9.43 -21.53 -34.90
CA SER A 468 -10.45 -21.03 -35.81
C SER A 468 -10.08 -19.66 -36.38
N ARG A 469 -9.58 -18.76 -35.55
CA ARG A 469 -9.03 -17.46 -35.99
C ARG A 469 -7.84 -17.66 -36.94
N ARG A 470 -6.89 -18.55 -36.63
CA ARG A 470 -5.76 -18.88 -37.54
C ARG A 470 -6.24 -19.45 -38.88
N LYS A 471 -7.22 -20.36 -38.87
CA LYS A 471 -7.83 -20.91 -40.10
C LYS A 471 -8.53 -19.84 -40.92
N ARG A 472 -9.29 -18.92 -40.31
CA ARG A 472 -9.93 -17.78 -41.01
C ARG A 472 -8.90 -16.83 -41.63
N VAL A 473 -7.80 -16.55 -40.93
CA VAL A 473 -6.71 -15.71 -41.47
C VAL A 473 -6.00 -16.40 -42.65
N ARG A 474 -5.68 -17.71 -42.54
CA ARG A 474 -5.13 -18.50 -43.64
C ARG A 474 -6.07 -18.52 -44.86
N LYS A 475 -7.38 -18.72 -44.65
CA LYS A 475 -8.39 -18.71 -45.73
C LYS A 475 -8.46 -17.35 -46.42
N LYS A 476 -8.41 -16.24 -45.67
CA LYS A 476 -8.33 -14.87 -46.23
C LYS A 476 -7.03 -14.63 -47.03
N MET A 477 -5.88 -15.10 -46.54
CA MET A 477 -4.61 -14.99 -47.28
C MET A 477 -4.61 -15.83 -48.56
N ALA A 478 -5.12 -17.07 -48.51
CA ALA A 478 -5.25 -17.93 -49.69
C ALA A 478 -6.24 -17.36 -50.74
N LEU A 479 -7.34 -16.73 -50.31
CA LEU A 479 -8.23 -16.01 -51.22
C LEU A 479 -7.54 -14.79 -51.86
N ARG A 480 -6.73 -14.05 -51.10
CA ARG A 480 -5.93 -12.93 -51.64
C ARG A 480 -4.88 -13.42 -52.64
N SER A 481 -4.18 -14.53 -52.37
CA SER A 481 -3.20 -15.08 -53.33
C SER A 481 -3.88 -15.62 -54.59
N LYS A 482 -5.04 -16.31 -54.47
CA LYS A 482 -5.84 -16.74 -55.61
C LYS A 482 -6.35 -15.57 -56.46
N ARG A 483 -6.78 -14.46 -55.83
CA ARG A 483 -7.15 -13.23 -56.56
C ARG A 483 -5.95 -12.60 -57.27
N ARG A 484 -4.77 -12.61 -56.65
CA ARG A 484 -3.53 -12.12 -57.26
C ARG A 484 -3.10 -12.98 -58.45
N ASN A 485 -3.14 -14.31 -58.33
CA ASN A 485 -2.86 -15.25 -59.42
C ASN A 485 -3.88 -15.17 -60.58
N ARG A 486 -5.16 -14.90 -60.29
CA ARG A 486 -6.15 -14.65 -61.36
C ARG A 486 -5.90 -13.33 -62.08
N LYS A 487 -5.46 -12.28 -61.38
CA LYS A 487 -5.05 -11.01 -62.00
C LYS A 487 -3.81 -11.18 -62.88
N THR A 488 -2.77 -11.88 -62.42
CA THR A 488 -1.56 -12.13 -63.23
C THR A 488 -1.84 -13.06 -64.41
N LYS A 489 -2.69 -14.09 -64.28
CA LYS A 489 -3.15 -14.89 -65.44
C LYS A 489 -3.93 -14.06 -66.46
N ARG A 490 -4.84 -13.16 -66.02
CA ARG A 490 -5.55 -12.24 -66.94
C ARG A 490 -4.59 -11.26 -67.64
N GLN A 491 -3.58 -10.75 -66.94
CA GLN A 491 -2.54 -9.91 -67.55
C GLN A 491 -1.66 -10.71 -68.53
N GLY A 492 -1.29 -11.95 -68.21
CA GLY A 492 -0.55 -12.84 -69.11
C GLY A 492 -1.32 -13.17 -70.40
N ILE A 493 -2.62 -13.45 -70.30
CA ILE A 493 -3.49 -13.69 -71.46
C ILE A 493 -3.64 -12.42 -72.30
N SER A 494 -3.78 -11.25 -71.66
CA SER A 494 -3.81 -9.95 -72.35
C SER A 494 -2.51 -9.64 -73.10
N ILE A 495 -1.35 -9.97 -72.52
CA ILE A 495 -0.04 -9.80 -73.16
C ILE A 495 0.13 -10.80 -74.31
N CYS A 496 -0.32 -12.04 -74.14
CA CYS A 496 -0.27 -13.07 -75.18
C CYS A 496 -1.16 -12.72 -76.38
N CYS A 497 -2.39 -12.22 -76.15
CA CYS A 497 -3.27 -11.69 -77.20
C CYS A 497 -2.70 -10.44 -77.90
N ARG A 498 -1.94 -9.58 -77.20
CA ARG A 498 -1.24 -8.44 -77.84
C ARG A 498 -0.04 -8.89 -78.67
N ARG A 499 0.64 -9.96 -78.28
CA ARG A 499 1.76 -10.54 -79.03
C ARG A 499 1.29 -11.28 -80.28
N SER A 500 0.18 -12.03 -80.21
CA SER A 500 -0.42 -12.67 -81.39
C SER A 500 -0.98 -11.65 -82.39
N ARG A 501 -1.60 -10.55 -81.93
CA ARG A 501 -2.01 -9.45 -82.82
C ARG A 501 -0.83 -8.71 -83.46
N ARG A 502 0.34 -8.62 -82.82
CA ARG A 502 1.55 -8.06 -83.45
C ARG A 502 2.16 -8.99 -84.50
N LEU A 503 2.13 -10.30 -84.28
CA LEU A 503 2.64 -11.29 -85.24
C LEU A 503 1.75 -11.39 -86.51
N CYS A 504 0.44 -11.13 -86.40
CA CYS A 504 -0.43 -11.02 -87.58
C CYS A 504 -0.24 -9.71 -88.38
N TRP A 505 0.41 -8.69 -87.83
CA TRP A 505 0.65 -7.41 -88.52
C TRP A 505 2.02 -7.32 -89.19
N THR A 506 2.91 -8.28 -88.95
CA THR A 506 4.25 -8.33 -89.58
C THR A 506 4.34 -9.35 -90.72
N GLY A 507 3.19 -9.84 -91.22
CA GLY A 507 3.11 -10.84 -92.30
C GLY A 507 2.45 -10.36 -93.60
N SER A 508 2.20 -9.06 -93.77
CA SER A 508 1.60 -8.50 -95.00
C SER A 508 2.36 -7.29 -95.54
N SER A 509 3.66 -7.46 -95.74
CA SER A 509 4.49 -6.53 -96.50
C SER A 509 5.54 -7.32 -97.26
N ASN A 510 5.13 -7.83 -98.42
CA ASN A 510 5.94 -8.10 -99.61
C ASN A 510 5.01 -8.06 -100.82
#